data_AF-A0A6P4DWQ5-F1
#
_entry.id   AF-A0A6P4DWQ5-F1
#
_cell.length_a   1.000
_cell.length_b   1.000
_cell.length_c   1.000
_cell.angle_alpha   90.00
_cell.angle_beta   90.00
_cell.angle_gamma   90.00
#
_symmetry.space_group_name_H-M   'P 1'
#
loop_
_entity.id
_entity.type
_entity.pdbx_description
1 polymer ?
#
loop_
_entity_poly.entity_id
_entity_poly.type
_entity_poly.pdbx_seq_one_letter_code
_entity_poly.pdbx_strand_id
1 'polypeptide(L)'
;MERGLRQGDPLSPCLFVLVVDVMNRMIREAVRNSQISLLLVGRDKIELSHLQFADDTILFYPQEEETVRNYNRLLRCFEMMFSLSINFEKSNLIPVNCIQEWVSRMCQLLGCQEATLPVRCLGISLGANPRLVKTWKPVIDKVEEKLSL
;
A
#
# COMPACT_ATOMS: atom_id res chain seq x y z
N MET A 1 -15.96 24.69 -5.50
CA MET A 1 -14.76 24.61 -4.63
C MET A 1 -13.84 23.57 -5.25
N GLU A 2 -12.72 24.01 -5.84
CA GLU A 2 -11.64 23.09 -6.22
C GLU A 2 -11.01 22.53 -4.94
N ARG A 3 -10.89 21.21 -4.86
CA ARG A 3 -10.25 20.50 -3.75
C ARG A 3 -8.88 20.05 -4.23
N GLY A 4 -7.84 20.24 -3.42
CA GLY A 4 -6.50 19.72 -3.71
C GLY A 4 -5.40 20.74 -3.46
N LEU A 5 -4.20 20.21 -3.26
CA LEU A 5 -2.97 21.00 -3.17
C LEU A 5 -2.51 21.39 -4.59
N ARG A 6 -2.00 22.60 -4.75
CA ARG A 6 -1.58 23.09 -6.07
C ARG A 6 -0.34 22.32 -6.53
N GLN A 7 -0.44 21.65 -7.68
CA GLN A 7 0.69 20.95 -8.26
C GLN A 7 1.76 21.97 -8.72
N GLY A 8 3.02 21.73 -8.35
CA GLY A 8 4.13 22.66 -8.60
C GLY A 8 4.36 23.70 -7.50
N ASP A 9 3.53 23.75 -6.47
CA ASP A 9 3.81 24.53 -5.26
C ASP A 9 4.83 23.76 -4.39
N PRO A 10 5.93 24.38 -3.95
CA PRO A 10 6.97 23.73 -3.16
C PRO A 10 6.49 23.22 -1.78
N LEU A 11 5.37 23.72 -1.25
CA LEU A 11 4.81 23.30 0.05
C LEU A 11 3.85 22.12 -0.06
N SER A 12 3.22 21.92 -1.23
CA SER A 12 2.25 20.85 -1.45
C SER A 12 2.78 19.45 -1.07
N PRO A 13 4.01 19.04 -1.40
CA PRO A 13 4.53 17.72 -1.00
C PRO A 13 4.61 17.55 0.51
N CYS A 14 5.02 18.59 1.23
CA CYS A 14 5.15 18.55 2.69
C CYS A 14 3.77 18.41 3.36
N LEU A 15 2.79 19.19 2.90
CA LEU A 15 1.42 19.10 3.40
C LEU A 15 0.80 17.72 3.15
N PHE A 16 1.07 17.13 1.99
CA PHE A 16 0.61 15.78 1.69
C PHE A 16 1.23 14.73 2.61
N VAL A 17 2.54 14.82 2.86
CA VAL A 17 3.24 13.92 3.81
C VAL A 17 2.65 14.04 5.22
N LEU A 18 2.32 15.26 5.69
CA LEU A 18 1.68 15.44 7.00
C LEU A 18 0.32 14.75 7.08
N VAL A 19 -0.48 14.83 6.02
CA VAL A 19 -1.79 14.16 5.95
C VAL A 19 -1.61 12.63 5.98
N VAL A 20 -0.69 12.09 5.20
CA VAL A 20 -0.43 10.63 5.16
C VAL A 20 0.21 10.12 6.47
N ASP A 21 1.00 10.93 7.18
CA ASP A 21 1.51 10.55 8.51
C ASP A 21 0.38 10.32 9.53
N VAL A 22 -0.78 10.98 9.35
CA VAL A 22 -1.95 10.68 10.18
C VAL A 22 -2.46 9.27 9.91
N MET A 23 -2.47 8.81 8.65
CA MET A 23 -2.83 7.42 8.33
C MET A 23 -1.86 6.41 8.97
N ASN A 24 -0.55 6.67 8.91
CA ASN A 24 0.48 5.87 9.60
C ASN A 24 0.16 5.74 11.11
N ARG A 25 -0.14 6.87 11.77
CA ARG A 25 -0.50 6.89 13.19
C ARG A 25 -1.80 6.14 13.48
N MET A 26 -2.82 6.30 12.64
CA MET A 26 -4.09 5.58 12.77
C MET A 26 -3.87 4.06 12.71
N ILE A 27 -3.04 3.58 11.77
CA ILE A 27 -2.75 2.14 11.64
C ILE A 27 -1.96 1.66 12.87
N ARG A 28 -0.94 2.39 13.31
CA ARG A 28 -0.17 2.05 14.52
C ARG A 28 -1.05 1.98 15.76
N GLU A 29 -2.01 2.89 15.88
CA GLU A 29 -2.96 2.91 16.98
C GLU A 29 -3.91 1.71 16.93
N ALA A 30 -4.43 1.37 15.75
CA ALA A 30 -5.27 0.20 15.56
C ALA A 30 -4.53 -1.11 15.85
N VAL A 31 -3.23 -1.20 15.51
CA VAL A 31 -2.36 -2.32 15.91
C VAL A 31 -2.19 -2.36 17.42
N ARG A 32 -1.88 -1.22 18.06
CA ARG A 32 -1.72 -1.13 19.52
C ARG A 32 -2.97 -1.57 20.28
N ASN A 33 -4.14 -1.28 19.73
CA ASN A 33 -5.44 -1.66 20.28
C ASN A 33 -5.91 -3.06 19.85
N SER A 34 -5.05 -3.86 19.22
CA SER A 34 -5.34 -5.22 18.74
C SER A 34 -6.52 -5.30 17.76
N GLN A 35 -6.81 -4.21 17.05
CA GLN A 35 -7.84 -4.16 16.01
C GLN A 35 -7.27 -4.63 14.66
N ILE A 36 -5.96 -4.47 14.45
CA ILE A 36 -5.25 -4.89 13.26
C ILE A 36 -4.14 -5.84 13.69
N SER A 37 -4.19 -7.07 13.17
CA SER A 37 -3.14 -8.06 13.39
C SER A 37 -1.92 -7.80 12.51
N LEU A 38 -0.74 -7.99 13.10
CA LEU A 38 0.54 -7.87 12.41
C LEU A 38 0.85 -9.13 11.59
N LEU A 39 1.43 -8.95 10.41
CA LEU A 39 2.02 -10.05 9.65
C LEU A 39 3.46 -10.28 10.12
N LEU A 40 3.77 -11.51 10.57
CA LEU A 40 5.12 -11.90 10.96
C LEU A 40 5.85 -12.55 9.78
N VAL A 41 7.02 -12.02 9.41
CA VAL A 41 7.79 -12.50 8.25
C VAL A 41 9.20 -12.92 8.63
N GLY A 42 9.65 -14.04 8.06
CA GLY A 42 11.02 -14.54 8.19
C GLY A 42 11.32 -15.21 9.54
N ARG A 43 12.57 -15.64 9.71
CA ARG A 43 13.03 -16.31 10.95
C ARG A 43 13.00 -15.37 12.15
N ASP A 44 13.30 -14.10 11.90
CA ASP A 44 13.37 -13.05 12.92
C ASP A 44 11.99 -12.49 13.32
N LYS A 45 10.91 -13.02 12.73
CA LYS A 45 9.53 -12.61 12.99
C LYS A 45 9.34 -11.09 12.87
N ILE A 46 9.81 -10.53 11.77
CA ILE A 46 9.65 -9.10 11.48
C ILE A 46 8.16 -8.79 11.41
N GLU A 47 7.71 -7.86 12.26
CA GLU A 47 6.33 -7.40 12.36
C GLU A 47 6.03 -6.37 11.26
N LEU A 48 5.06 -6.68 10.40
CA LEU A 48 4.63 -5.82 9.32
C LEU A 48 3.14 -5.47 9.46
N SER A 49 2.83 -4.19 9.51
CA SER A 49 1.48 -3.65 9.34
C SER A 49 1.31 -2.95 7.99
N HIS A 50 2.25 -2.09 7.62
CA HIS A 50 2.14 -1.29 6.40
C HIS A 50 3.50 -0.76 5.95
N LEU A 51 3.58 -0.37 4.69
CA LEU A 51 4.65 0.41 4.09
C LEU A 51 4.02 1.58 3.33
N GLN A 52 4.51 2.79 3.56
CA GLN A 52 3.96 4.01 2.94
C GLN A 52 5.08 4.82 2.29
N PHE A 53 4.82 5.28 1.07
CA PHE A 53 5.66 6.23 0.35
C PHE A 53 4.78 7.19 -0.43
N ALA A 54 4.72 8.45 0.01
CA ALA A 54 3.76 9.41 -0.51
C ALA A 54 2.35 8.81 -0.56
N ASP A 55 1.72 8.74 -1.73
CA ASP A 55 0.37 8.24 -1.95
C ASP A 55 0.30 6.71 -2.10
N ASP A 56 1.43 6.06 -2.35
CA ASP A 56 1.51 4.60 -2.45
C ASP A 56 1.59 3.96 -1.06
N THR A 57 0.58 3.14 -0.72
CA THR A 57 0.50 2.42 0.55
C THR A 57 0.32 0.92 0.31
N ILE A 58 1.16 0.10 0.94
CA ILE A 58 0.99 -1.35 1.04
C ILE A 58 0.56 -1.68 2.46
N LEU A 59 -0.50 -2.48 2.59
CA LEU A 59 -0.99 -2.99 3.86
C LEU A 59 -0.68 -4.48 3.97
N PHE A 60 -0.13 -4.89 5.12
CA PHE A 60 0.23 -6.27 5.43
C PHE A 60 -0.67 -6.78 6.55
N TYR A 61 -1.15 -8.01 6.40
CA TYR A 61 -1.97 -8.66 7.42
C TYR A 61 -1.99 -10.19 7.23
N PRO A 62 -2.19 -10.96 8.31
CA PRO A 62 -2.45 -12.40 8.22
C PRO A 62 -3.82 -12.66 7.59
N GLN A 63 -4.12 -13.92 7.22
CA GLN A 63 -5.41 -14.31 6.63
C GLN A 63 -6.57 -14.24 7.66
N GLU A 64 -6.92 -13.04 8.12
CA GLU A 64 -7.91 -12.75 9.15
C GLU A 64 -8.88 -11.68 8.65
N GLU A 65 -10.15 -12.07 8.50
CA GLU A 65 -11.18 -11.20 7.93
C GLU A 65 -11.49 -9.97 8.79
N GLU A 66 -11.41 -10.07 10.12
CA GLU A 66 -11.65 -8.92 11.00
C GLU A 66 -10.57 -7.84 10.83
N THR A 67 -9.30 -8.25 10.66
CA THR A 67 -8.22 -7.32 10.33
C THR A 67 -8.50 -6.59 9.01
N VAL A 68 -8.99 -7.29 7.98
CA VAL A 68 -9.37 -6.66 6.70
C VAL A 68 -10.53 -5.67 6.87
N ARG A 69 -11.56 -6.03 7.65
CA ARG A 69 -12.66 -5.10 7.96
C ARG A 69 -12.15 -3.86 8.68
N ASN A 70 -11.23 -4.01 9.62
CA ASN A 70 -10.70 -2.89 10.38
C ASN A 70 -9.81 -1.98 9.52
N TYR A 71 -9.03 -2.54 8.59
CA TYR A 71 -8.39 -1.73 7.55
C TYR A 71 -9.41 -0.96 6.72
N ASN A 72 -10.46 -1.61 6.21
CA ASN A 72 -11.47 -0.94 5.39
C ASN A 72 -12.14 0.21 6.17
N ARG A 73 -12.54 -0.03 7.43
CA ARG A 73 -13.10 1.01 8.32
C ARG A 73 -12.13 2.18 8.51
N LEU A 74 -10.86 1.88 8.81
CA LEU A 74 -9.82 2.88 9.02
C LEU A 74 -9.61 3.75 7.78
N LEU A 75 -9.53 3.10 6.60
CA LEU A 75 -9.40 3.76 5.31
C LEU A 75 -10.59 4.68 5.02
N ARG A 76 -11.82 4.23 5.26
CA ARG A 76 -13.02 5.09 5.15
C ARG A 76 -13.01 6.27 6.12
N CYS A 77 -12.59 6.05 7.37
CA CYS A 77 -12.42 7.14 8.34
C CYS A 77 -11.40 8.17 7.86
N PHE A 78 -10.27 7.72 7.29
CA PHE A 78 -9.25 8.59 6.74
C PHE A 78 -9.76 9.41 5.54
N GLU A 79 -10.47 8.79 4.60
CA GLU A 79 -11.14 9.49 3.48
C GLU A 79 -12.06 10.60 3.99
N MET A 80 -12.89 10.31 4.99
CA MET A 80 -13.83 11.29 5.57
C MET A 80 -13.10 12.44 6.29
N MET A 81 -12.02 12.16 7.02
CA MET A 81 -11.28 13.19 7.76
C MET A 81 -10.58 14.19 6.84
N PHE A 82 -9.95 13.70 5.77
CA PHE A 82 -9.13 14.52 4.89
C PHE A 82 -9.81 14.88 3.56
N SER A 83 -11.08 14.47 3.38
CA SER A 83 -11.81 14.61 2.11
C SER A 83 -11.01 14.07 0.92
N LEU A 84 -10.26 13.00 1.16
CA LEU A 84 -9.48 12.27 0.15
C LEU A 84 -10.31 11.09 -0.36
N SER A 85 -9.93 10.57 -1.53
CA SER A 85 -10.52 9.37 -2.11
C SER A 85 -9.43 8.35 -2.36
N ILE A 86 -9.57 7.17 -1.78
CA ILE A 86 -8.73 6.03 -2.04
C ILE A 86 -9.17 5.44 -3.38
N ASN A 87 -8.21 5.29 -4.28
CA ASN A 87 -8.47 4.74 -5.59
C ASN A 87 -8.51 3.21 -5.53
N PHE A 88 -9.67 2.65 -5.17
CA PHE A 88 -9.86 1.20 -5.09
C PHE A 88 -9.74 0.49 -6.45
N GLU A 89 -9.88 1.20 -7.58
CA GLU A 89 -9.63 0.64 -8.92
C GLU A 89 -8.14 0.39 -9.18
N LYS A 90 -7.25 1.21 -8.60
CA LYS A 90 -5.79 1.05 -8.66
C LYS A 90 -5.24 0.21 -7.51
N SER A 91 -5.99 0.08 -6.42
CA SER A 91 -5.66 -0.82 -5.32
C SER A 91 -5.87 -2.27 -5.72
N ASN A 92 -4.99 -3.15 -5.24
CA ASN A 92 -5.08 -4.58 -5.52
C ASN A 92 -4.88 -5.40 -4.25
N LEU A 93 -5.60 -6.52 -4.14
CA LEU A 93 -5.36 -7.54 -3.15
C LEU A 93 -4.40 -8.58 -3.73
N ILE A 94 -3.29 -8.84 -3.03
CA ILE A 94 -2.28 -9.81 -3.47
C ILE A 94 -2.27 -10.99 -2.47
N PRO A 95 -2.90 -12.12 -2.82
CA PRO A 95 -2.91 -13.28 -1.93
C PRO A 95 -1.57 -14.00 -1.92
N VAL A 96 -1.16 -14.49 -0.75
CA VAL A 96 0.01 -15.35 -0.58
C VAL A 96 -0.44 -16.62 0.14
N ASN A 97 -0.50 -17.73 -0.60
CA ASN A 97 -0.97 -19.02 -0.08
C ASN A 97 -2.41 -19.00 0.50
N CYS A 98 -3.30 -18.17 -0.05
CA CYS A 98 -4.71 -18.12 0.33
C CYS A 98 -5.59 -18.98 -0.59
N ILE A 99 -6.72 -19.45 -0.09
CA ILE A 99 -7.76 -20.12 -0.91
C ILE A 99 -8.58 -19.11 -1.70
N GLN A 100 -8.98 -19.47 -2.93
CA GLN A 100 -9.65 -18.55 -3.86
C GLN A 100 -10.97 -17.97 -3.34
N GLU A 101 -11.73 -18.78 -2.60
CA GLU A 101 -13.00 -18.37 -1.99
C GLU A 101 -12.80 -17.21 -0.99
N TRP A 102 -11.74 -17.30 -0.18
CA TRP A 102 -11.39 -16.24 0.76
C TRP A 102 -10.94 -14.98 0.02
N VAL A 103 -10.12 -15.13 -1.02
CA VAL A 103 -9.61 -14.00 -1.84
C VAL A 103 -10.77 -13.25 -2.48
N SER A 104 -11.69 -13.96 -3.13
CA SER A 104 -12.88 -13.36 -3.75
C SER A 104 -13.72 -12.58 -2.73
N ARG A 105 -13.96 -13.15 -1.55
CA ARG A 105 -14.68 -12.48 -0.46
C ARG A 105 -13.98 -11.20 0.00
N MET A 106 -12.65 -11.22 0.12
CA MET A 106 -11.88 -10.06 0.58
C MET A 106 -11.79 -8.96 -0.49
N CYS A 107 -11.66 -9.33 -1.77
CA CYS A 107 -11.74 -8.38 -2.89
C CYS A 107 -13.09 -7.65 -2.92
N GLN A 108 -14.20 -8.38 -2.73
CA GLN A 108 -15.54 -7.79 -2.65
C GLN A 108 -15.69 -6.85 -1.46
N LEU A 109 -15.17 -7.24 -0.29
CA LEU A 109 -15.23 -6.44 0.93
C LEU A 109 -14.45 -5.12 0.80
N LEU A 110 -13.26 -5.17 0.18
CA LEU A 110 -12.42 -4.00 -0.05
C LEU A 110 -12.86 -3.18 -1.27
N GLY A 111 -13.56 -3.79 -2.23
CA GLY A 111 -13.90 -3.16 -3.51
C GLY A 111 -12.72 -3.07 -4.47
N CYS A 112 -11.71 -3.95 -4.34
CA CYS A 112 -10.50 -3.96 -5.18
C CYS A 112 -10.38 -5.26 -5.98
N GLN A 113 -9.49 -5.27 -6.97
CA GLN A 113 -9.22 -6.45 -7.79
C GLN A 113 -8.15 -7.36 -7.16
N GLU A 114 -8.17 -8.64 -7.52
CA GLU A 114 -7.08 -9.56 -7.21
C GLU A 114 -5.90 -9.30 -8.17
N ALA A 115 -4.68 -9.30 -7.64
CA ALA A 115 -3.45 -9.27 -8.43
C ALA A 115 -2.48 -10.35 -7.96
N THR A 116 -1.59 -10.78 -8.85
CA THR A 116 -0.56 -11.78 -8.56
C THR A 116 0.83 -11.16 -8.63
N LEU A 117 1.75 -11.69 -7.81
CA LEU A 117 3.15 -11.30 -7.91
C LEU A 117 3.78 -11.84 -9.21
N PRO A 118 4.69 -11.09 -9.85
CA PRO A 118 5.21 -9.80 -9.42
C PRO A 118 4.33 -8.60 -9.80
N VAL A 119 4.17 -7.63 -8.89
CA VAL A 119 3.43 -6.38 -9.13
C VAL A 119 4.37 -5.17 -9.19
N ARG A 120 4.02 -4.13 -9.92
CA ARG A 120 4.81 -2.88 -9.95
C ARG A 120 4.44 -2.00 -8.75
N CYS A 121 5.42 -1.67 -7.91
CA CYS A 121 5.28 -0.73 -6.81
C CYS A 121 6.52 0.17 -6.79
N LEU A 122 6.33 1.50 -6.73
CA LEU A 122 7.42 2.49 -6.74
C LEU A 122 8.40 2.35 -7.93
N GLY A 123 7.89 1.87 -9.07
CA GLY A 123 8.71 1.62 -10.27
C GLY A 123 9.54 0.34 -10.25
N ILE A 124 9.40 -0.51 -9.23
CA ILE A 124 10.10 -1.79 -9.08
C ILE A 124 9.08 -2.94 -9.10
N SER A 125 9.47 -4.10 -9.63
CA SER A 125 8.65 -5.31 -9.60
C SER A 125 8.76 -6.02 -8.25
N LEU A 126 7.81 -5.74 -7.35
CA LEU A 126 7.67 -6.42 -6.07
C LEU A 126 7.36 -7.90 -6.29
N GLY A 127 8.07 -8.79 -5.60
CA GLY A 127 7.95 -10.24 -5.75
C GLY A 127 8.73 -10.84 -6.92
N ALA A 128 9.37 -10.03 -7.76
CA ALA A 128 10.32 -10.53 -8.75
C ALA A 128 11.60 -11.02 -8.06
N ASN A 129 12.32 -11.97 -8.67
CA ASN A 129 13.57 -12.47 -8.10
C ASN A 129 14.66 -11.36 -8.15
N PRO A 130 15.09 -10.82 -6.99
CA PRO A 130 16.04 -9.72 -6.95
C PRO A 130 17.46 -10.13 -7.36
N ARG A 131 17.74 -11.43 -7.51
CA ARG A 131 19.06 -11.93 -7.94
C ARG A 131 19.24 -11.95 -9.46
N LEU A 132 18.19 -11.68 -10.23
CA LEU A 132 18.26 -11.71 -11.70
C LEU A 132 18.49 -10.30 -12.25
N VAL A 133 19.46 -10.16 -13.16
CA VAL A 133 19.75 -8.89 -13.85
C VAL A 133 18.51 -8.33 -14.56
N LYS A 134 17.69 -9.21 -15.15
CA LYS A 134 16.45 -8.81 -15.83
C LYS A 134 15.44 -8.08 -14.94
N THR A 135 15.46 -8.33 -13.63
CA THR A 135 14.60 -7.64 -12.66
C THR A 135 14.98 -6.17 -12.51
N TRP A 136 16.28 -5.87 -12.61
CA TRP A 136 16.83 -4.53 -12.43
C TRP A 136 16.96 -3.73 -13.72
N LYS A 137 16.94 -4.42 -14.87
CA LYS A 137 17.11 -3.78 -16.19
C LYS A 137 16.20 -2.56 -16.39
N PRO A 138 14.89 -2.58 -16.08
CA PRO A 138 14.04 -1.39 -16.24
C PRO A 138 14.46 -0.18 -15.39
N VAL A 139 15.05 -0.43 -14.21
CA VAL A 139 15.55 0.64 -13.34
C VAL A 139 16.85 1.21 -13.92
N ILE A 140 17.74 0.34 -14.38
CA ILE A 140 19.01 0.72 -15.03
C ILE A 140 18.73 1.54 -16.29
N ASP A 141 17.89 1.03 -17.20
CA ASP A 141 17.55 1.69 -18.46
C ASP A 141 16.97 3.10 -18.21
N LYS A 142 16.12 3.27 -17.19
CA LYS A 142 15.54 4.57 -16.81
C LYS A 142 16.57 5.54 -16.22
N VAL A 143 17.60 5.03 -15.54
CA VAL A 143 18.70 5.86 -15.03
C VAL A 143 19.62 6.25 -16.18
N GLU A 144 19.95 5.32 -17.08
CA GLU A 144 20.75 5.56 -18.28
C GLU A 144 20.10 6.63 -19.17
N GLU A 145 18.79 6.54 -19.44
CA GLU A 145 18.03 7.54 -20.21
C GLU A 145 18.10 8.94 -19.59
N LYS A 146 18.10 9.05 -18.27
CA LYS A 146 18.23 10.34 -17.57
C LYS A 146 19.64 10.92 -17.59
N LEU A 147 20.64 10.06 -17.79
CA LEU A 147 22.06 10.43 -17.80
C LEU A 147 22.59 10.64 -19.23
N SER A 148 21.93 10.07 -20.24
CA SER A 148 22.20 10.38 -21.64
C SER A 148 21.71 11.80 -21.93
N LEU A 149 22.66 12.75 -21.95
CA LEU A 149 22.50 14.11 -22.46
C LEU A 149 22.06 14.11 -23.93
#